data_AF-A0A9P7DYH4-F1
#
_entry.id   AF-A0A9P7DYH4-F1
#
_cell.length_a   1.000
_cell.length_b   1.000
_cell.length_c   1.000
_cell.angle_alpha   90.00
_cell.angle_beta   90.00
_cell.angle_gamma   90.00
#
_symmetry.space_group_name_H-M   'P 1'
#
loop_
_entity.id
_entity.type
_entity.pdbx_description
1 polymer ?
#
loop_
_entity_poly.entity_id
_entity_poly.type
_entity_poly.pdbx_seq_one_letter_code
_entity_poly.pdbx_strand_id
1 'polypeptide(L)'
;MSTSFSSAHRLYVKSLYRRMLKNELDWVVRRDIWRGRAMMIRAEFERNRDVTEPRALAQILEKAEASLASKLHPDPYIPPTMPGGTKWERNIPPTIAPLYDHTAAVHH
;
A
#
# COMPACT_ATOMS: atom_id res chain seq x y z
N MET A 1 26.19 -7.72 -6.99
CA MET A 1 26.36 -6.66 -5.96
C MET A 1 25.20 -6.77 -4.97
N SER A 2 25.49 -6.86 -3.67
CA SER A 2 24.46 -7.00 -2.62
C SER A 2 23.61 -5.73 -2.54
N THR A 3 22.34 -5.81 -2.95
CA THR A 3 21.37 -4.70 -2.98
C THR A 3 20.60 -4.54 -1.66
N SER A 4 20.95 -5.35 -0.64
CA SER A 4 20.16 -5.54 0.59
C SER A 4 19.99 -4.30 1.46
N PHE A 5 20.90 -3.32 1.39
CA PHE A 5 20.84 -2.08 2.18
C PHE A 5 20.75 -0.82 1.31
N SER A 6 20.18 -0.96 0.11
CA SER A 6 20.01 0.13 -0.86
C SER A 6 18.83 1.05 -0.51
N SER A 7 18.68 2.15 -1.27
CA SER A 7 17.50 3.02 -1.23
C SER A 7 16.20 2.23 -1.51
N ALA A 8 16.25 1.26 -2.43
CA ALA A 8 15.12 0.39 -2.74
C ALA A 8 14.69 -0.45 -1.53
N HIS A 9 15.63 -0.99 -0.77
CA HIS A 9 15.32 -1.71 0.47
C HIS A 9 14.61 -0.81 1.49
N ARG A 10 15.10 0.42 1.69
CA ARG A 10 14.47 1.39 2.60
C ARG A 10 13.03 1.74 2.18
N LEU A 11 12.78 1.90 0.88
CA LEU A 11 11.43 2.14 0.35
C LEU A 11 10.53 0.93 0.56
N TYR A 12 11.06 -0.28 0.33
CA TYR A 12 10.34 -1.53 0.54
C TYR A 12 9.91 -1.71 2.01
N VAL A 13 10.84 -1.55 2.96
CA VAL A 13 10.55 -1.65 4.41
C VAL A 13 9.53 -0.60 4.84
N LYS A 14 9.66 0.66 4.37
CA LYS A 14 8.66 1.72 4.63
C LYS A 14 7.29 1.35 4.08
N SER A 15 7.23 0.76 2.89
CA SER A 15 5.99 0.30 2.28
C SER A 15 5.34 -0.82 3.07
N LEU A 16 6.11 -1.84 3.48
CA LEU A 16 5.65 -2.93 4.33
C LEU A 16 5.11 -2.43 5.67
N TYR A 17 5.85 -1.57 6.36
CA TYR A 17 5.41 -0.95 7.62
C TYR A 17 4.07 -0.21 7.46
N ARG A 18 3.94 0.61 6.40
CA ARG A 18 2.70 1.33 6.08
C ARG A 18 1.53 0.37 5.82
N ARG A 19 1.76 -0.71 5.06
CA ARG A 19 0.74 -1.73 4.78
C ARG A 19 0.28 -2.43 6.06
N MET A 20 1.20 -2.82 6.94
CA MET A 20 0.86 -3.48 8.22
C MET A 20 0.03 -2.55 9.12
N LEU A 21 0.42 -1.29 9.27
CA LEU A 21 -0.35 -0.32 10.07
C LEU A 21 -1.74 -0.06 9.50
N LYS A 22 -1.85 0.02 8.16
CA LYS A 22 -3.12 0.22 7.47
C LYS A 22 -4.03 -0.99 7.64
N ASN A 23 -3.51 -2.19 7.46
CA ASN A 23 -4.27 -3.43 7.66
C ASN A 23 -4.79 -3.56 9.09
N GLU A 24 -3.97 -3.26 10.10
CA GLU A 24 -4.45 -3.24 11.50
C GLU A 24 -5.54 -2.19 11.74
N LEU A 25 -5.47 -1.05 11.05
CA LEU A 25 -6.52 -0.03 11.14
C LEU A 25 -7.83 -0.48 10.50
N ASP A 26 -7.74 -1.27 9.43
CA ASP A 26 -8.90 -1.84 8.75
C ASP A 26 -9.63 -2.84 9.66
N TRP A 27 -8.88 -3.65 10.44
CA TRP A 27 -9.46 -4.53 11.46
C TRP A 27 -9.96 -3.81 12.71
N VAL A 28 -9.24 -2.79 13.18
CA VAL A 28 -9.53 -2.10 14.44
C VAL A 28 -9.68 -0.60 14.20
N VAL A 29 -10.93 -0.21 13.91
CA VAL A 29 -11.30 1.19 13.65
C VAL A 29 -11.12 2.06 14.91
N ARG A 30 -11.32 1.46 16.09
CA ARG A 30 -11.16 2.12 17.40
C ARG A 30 -9.71 2.54 17.65
N ARG A 31 -9.47 3.85 17.68
CA ARG A 31 -8.12 4.45 17.69
C ARG A 31 -7.31 4.18 18.96
N ASP A 32 -7.98 4.04 20.10
CA ASP A 32 -7.37 3.70 21.38
C ASP A 32 -6.73 2.31 21.34
N ILE A 33 -7.45 1.31 20.87
CA ILE A 33 -6.95 -0.07 20.72
C ILE A 33 -5.92 -0.14 19.59
N TRP A 34 -6.20 0.50 18.46
CA TRP A 34 -5.31 0.52 17.31
C TRP A 34 -3.93 1.10 17.63
N ARG A 35 -3.85 2.18 18.44
CA ARG A 35 -2.55 2.75 18.86
C ARG A 35 -1.68 1.74 19.60
N GLY A 36 -2.26 0.94 20.48
CA GLY A 36 -1.54 -0.16 21.16
C GLY A 36 -0.96 -1.16 20.16
N ARG A 37 -1.76 -1.57 19.17
CA ARG A 37 -1.30 -2.48 18.11
C ARG A 37 -0.23 -1.87 17.21
N ALA A 38 -0.40 -0.61 16.83
CA ALA A 38 0.58 0.13 16.03
C ALA A 38 1.94 0.23 16.75
N MET A 39 1.94 0.43 18.07
CA MET A 39 3.16 0.42 18.87
C MET A 39 3.83 -0.96 18.91
N MET A 40 3.06 -2.05 18.96
CA MET A 40 3.61 -3.41 18.86
C MET A 40 4.27 -3.65 17.51
N ILE A 41 3.62 -3.25 16.40
CA ILE A 41 4.21 -3.33 15.06
C ILE A 41 5.52 -2.53 15.03
N ARG A 42 5.52 -1.29 15.52
CA ARG A 42 6.74 -0.47 15.57
C ARG A 42 7.86 -1.14 16.36
N ALA A 43 7.55 -1.71 17.53
CA ALA A 43 8.54 -2.40 18.34
C ALA A 43 9.16 -3.61 17.63
N GLU A 44 8.39 -4.32 16.81
CA GLU A 44 8.89 -5.43 15.98
C GLU A 44 9.87 -4.94 14.90
N PHE A 45 9.57 -3.82 14.23
CA PHE A 45 10.48 -3.23 13.25
C PHE A 45 11.76 -2.70 13.89
N GLU A 46 11.67 -2.01 15.04
CA GLU A 46 12.84 -1.50 15.76
C GLU A 46 13.74 -2.64 16.25
N ARG A 47 13.17 -3.78 16.67
CA ARG A 47 13.94 -4.96 17.10
C ARG A 47 14.82 -5.53 15.98
N ASN A 48 14.39 -5.39 14.72
CA ASN A 48 15.09 -5.92 13.55
C ASN A 48 15.84 -4.84 12.75
N ARG A 49 15.96 -3.61 13.29
CA ARG A 49 16.54 -2.46 12.57
C ARG A 49 18.01 -2.66 12.22
N ASP A 50 18.76 -3.28 13.13
CA ASP A 50 20.22 -3.35 13.06
C ASP A 50 20.72 -4.72 12.50
N VAL A 51 19.85 -5.46 11.79
CA VAL A 51 20.20 -6.73 11.13
C VAL A 51 21.04 -6.46 9.88
N THR A 52 22.28 -6.93 9.89
CA THR A 52 23.26 -6.72 8.79
C THR A 52 23.37 -7.90 7.84
N GLU A 53 23.00 -9.11 8.27
CA GLU A 53 23.12 -10.33 7.46
C GLU A 53 21.99 -10.43 6.41
N PRO A 54 22.29 -10.40 5.09
CA PRO A 54 21.27 -10.40 4.04
C PRO A 54 20.32 -11.59 4.05
N ARG A 55 20.81 -12.78 4.40
CA ARG A 55 19.98 -14.00 4.46
C ARG A 55 18.97 -13.94 5.60
N ALA A 56 19.42 -13.49 6.78
CA ALA A 56 18.56 -13.30 7.93
C ALA A 56 17.49 -12.23 7.64
N LEU A 57 17.88 -11.13 7.00
CA LEU A 57 16.97 -10.07 6.59
C LEU A 57 15.90 -10.58 5.61
N ALA A 58 16.27 -11.40 4.63
CA ALA A 58 15.32 -11.99 3.69
C ALA A 58 14.28 -12.87 4.40
N GLN A 59 14.70 -13.72 5.33
CA GLN A 59 13.81 -14.56 6.13
C GLN A 59 12.85 -13.74 7.00
N ILE A 60 13.33 -12.65 7.61
CA ILE A 60 12.50 -11.75 8.42
C ILE A 60 11.42 -11.10 7.55
N LEU A 61 11.79 -10.59 6.38
CA LEU A 61 10.86 -9.95 5.45
C LEU A 61 9.83 -10.95 4.90
N GLU A 62 10.26 -12.15 4.53
CA GLU A 62 9.38 -13.23 4.07
C GLU A 62 8.35 -13.60 5.15
N LYS A 63 8.81 -13.77 6.40
CA LYS A 63 7.92 -14.03 7.54
C LYS A 63 6.92 -12.89 7.76
N ALA A 64 7.37 -11.64 7.66
CA ALA A 64 6.52 -10.48 7.83
C ALA A 64 5.45 -10.38 6.72
N GLU A 65 5.81 -10.63 5.46
CA GLU A 65 4.88 -10.69 4.33
C GLU A 65 3.88 -11.84 4.48
N ALA A 66 4.32 -13.02 4.90
CA ALA A 66 3.43 -14.15 5.17
C ALA A 66 2.43 -13.84 6.30
N SER A 67 2.90 -13.23 7.39
CA SER A 67 2.01 -12.78 8.48
C SER A 67 1.00 -11.74 8.00
N LEU A 68 1.44 -10.76 7.21
CA LEU A 68 0.53 -9.76 6.64
C LEU A 68 -0.50 -10.42 5.72
N ALA A 69 -0.08 -11.28 4.80
CA ALA A 69 -0.96 -11.98 3.86
C ALA A 69 -2.03 -12.81 4.58
N SER A 70 -1.65 -13.53 5.64
CA SER A 70 -2.58 -14.34 6.44
C SER A 70 -3.64 -13.53 7.18
N LYS A 71 -3.38 -12.23 7.42
CA LYS A 71 -4.23 -11.33 8.21
C LYS A 71 -4.81 -10.19 7.36
N LEU A 72 -4.75 -10.29 6.05
CA LEU A 72 -5.30 -9.24 5.17
C LEU A 72 -6.80 -9.11 5.44
N HIS A 73 -7.25 -7.87 5.66
CA HIS A 73 -8.67 -7.59 5.78
C HIS A 73 -9.35 -7.83 4.42
N PRO A 74 -10.49 -8.57 4.36
CA PRO A 74 -11.14 -8.90 3.09
C PRO A 74 -11.74 -7.68 2.38
N ASP A 75 -12.16 -6.66 3.13
CA ASP A 75 -12.75 -5.42 2.61
C ASP A 75 -12.08 -4.17 3.23
N PRO A 76 -10.86 -3.80 2.80
CA PRO A 76 -10.10 -2.73 3.43
C PRO A 76 -10.74 -1.35 3.21
N TYR A 77 -10.55 -0.41 4.15
CA TYR A 77 -11.07 0.94 3.97
C TYR A 77 -10.33 1.68 2.84
N ILE A 78 -11.07 2.03 1.79
CA ILE A 78 -10.60 2.84 0.66
C ILE A 78 -11.25 4.24 0.75
N PRO A 79 -10.47 5.33 0.70
CA PRO A 79 -11.04 6.68 0.66
C PRO A 79 -11.99 6.84 -0.52
N PRO A 80 -13.12 7.56 -0.37
CA PRO A 80 -14.17 7.59 -1.39
C PRO A 80 -13.70 8.01 -2.78
N THR A 81 -12.74 8.93 -2.87
CA THR A 81 -12.24 9.50 -4.14
C THR A 81 -10.98 8.82 -4.67
N MET A 82 -10.50 7.75 -4.04
CA MET A 82 -9.36 6.97 -4.54
C MET A 82 -9.87 5.84 -5.44
N PRO A 83 -9.03 5.26 -6.32
CA PRO A 83 -9.39 4.08 -7.09
C PRO A 83 -9.97 2.98 -6.19
N GLY A 84 -11.13 2.44 -6.58
CA GLY A 84 -11.90 1.45 -5.78
C GLY A 84 -12.78 2.04 -4.67
N GLY A 85 -12.75 3.36 -4.46
CA GLY A 85 -13.62 4.07 -3.53
C GLY A 85 -15.01 4.35 -4.11
N THR A 86 -15.99 4.60 -3.24
CA THR A 86 -17.40 4.75 -3.64
C THR A 86 -17.71 5.98 -4.50
N LYS A 87 -16.83 6.99 -4.51
CA LYS A 87 -16.93 8.23 -5.28
C LYS A 87 -15.87 8.33 -6.39
N TRP A 88 -15.12 7.26 -6.64
CA TRP A 88 -14.16 7.21 -7.74
C TRP A 88 -14.90 7.42 -9.06
N GLU A 89 -14.33 8.24 -9.95
CA GLU A 89 -14.86 8.48 -11.32
C GLU A 89 -16.33 8.95 -11.39
N ARG A 90 -16.92 9.39 -10.28
CA ARG A 90 -18.33 9.80 -10.25
C ARG A 90 -18.61 11.04 -11.10
N ASN A 91 -17.68 12.00 -11.13
CA ASN A 91 -17.78 13.27 -11.82
C ASN A 91 -16.48 13.60 -12.57
N ILE A 92 -16.05 12.73 -13.49
CA ILE A 92 -14.88 13.02 -14.33
C ILE A 92 -15.25 14.19 -15.25
N PRO A 93 -14.45 15.27 -15.32
CA PRO A 93 -14.71 16.34 -16.28
C PRO A 93 -14.62 15.75 -17.70
N PRO A 94 -15.57 16.08 -18.60
CA PRO A 94 -15.52 15.59 -19.96
C PRO A 94 -14.23 16.04 -20.64
N THR A 95 -13.69 15.20 -21.51
CA THR A 95 -12.55 15.57 -22.35
C THR A 95 -12.97 16.70 -23.28
N ILE A 96 -12.35 17.87 -23.13
CA ILE A 96 -12.56 19.00 -24.04
C ILE A 96 -11.70 18.75 -25.28
N ALA A 97 -12.25 18.01 -26.23
CA ALA A 97 -11.64 17.75 -27.53
C ALA A 97 -12.26 18.68 -28.61
N PRO A 98 -11.53 18.98 -29.71
CA PRO A 98 -12.14 19.63 -30.86
C PRO A 98 -13.35 18.82 -31.34
N LEU A 99 -14.36 19.53 -31.88
CA LEU A 99 -15.56 18.89 -32.41
C LEU A 99 -15.16 17.88 -33.48
N TYR A 100 -15.67 16.65 -33.34
CA TYR A 100 -15.46 15.61 -34.33
C TYR A 100 -16.32 15.90 -35.57
N ASP A 101 -15.68 16.16 -36.70
CA ASP A 101 -16.34 16.31 -37.99
C ASP A 101 -16.60 14.94 -38.63
N HIS A 102 -17.85 14.47 -38.50
CA HIS A 102 -18.30 13.20 -39.07
C HIS A 102 -18.52 13.25 -40.59
N THR A 103 -18.51 14.44 -41.20
CA THR A 103 -18.75 14.62 -42.64
C THR A 103 -17.47 14.54 -43.48
N ALA A 104 -16.33 14.92 -42.89
CA ALA A 104 -15.02 14.79 -43.54
C ALA A 104 -14.52 13.33 -43.68
N ALA A 105 -14.99 12.41 -42.84
CA ALA A 105 -14.47 11.03 -42.76
C ALA A 105 -15.10 10.04 -43.75
N VAL A 106 -16.20 10.42 -44.43
CA VAL A 106 -16.97 9.52 -45.33
C VAL A 106 -16.47 9.60 -46.78
N HIS A 107 -15.58 10.53 -47.11
CA HIS A 107 -14.98 10.67 -48.45
C HIS A 107 -13.66 9.91 -48.56
N HIS A 108 -13.72 8.57 -48.61
CA HIS A 108 -12.64 7.71 -49.10
C HIS A 108 -13.21 6.60 -50.00
#